data_AF-A0A524KHV0-F1
#
_entry.id   AF-A0A524KHV0-F1
#
_cell.length_a   1.000
_cell.length_b   1.000
_cell.length_c   1.000
_cell.angle_alpha   90.00
_cell.angle_beta   90.00
_cell.angle_gamma   90.00
#
_symmetry.space_group_name_H-M   'P 1'
#
loop_
_entity.id
_entity.type
_entity.pdbx_description
1 polymer ?
#
loop_
_entity_poly.entity_id
_entity_poly.type
_entity_poly.pdbx_seq_one_letter_code
_entity_poly.pdbx_strand_id
1 'polypeptide(L)'
;MLLDLGKAEIPSEILVKEGPLSDAERAIVRQHVEIGRSLVEATPGVNADVIAMIEGHHERHDGSGYPNGTVGADIPVFGRIAGLIDTFDAMTTKRPYAAA
;
A
#
# COMPACT_ATOMS: atom_id res chain seq x y z
N MET A 1 -6.11 3.30 6.90
CA MET A 1 -5.16 2.71 7.87
C MET A 1 -3.81 3.41 7.77
N LEU A 2 -2.89 3.26 8.73
CA LEU A 2 -1.54 3.86 8.66
C LEU A 2 -0.76 3.43 7.40
N LEU A 3 -1.05 2.24 6.88
CA LEU A 3 -0.52 1.72 5.61
C LEU A 3 -0.68 2.69 4.44
N ASP A 4 -1.78 3.46 4.46
CA ASP A 4 -2.20 4.37 3.40
C ASP A 4 -1.79 5.83 3.66
N LEU A 5 -0.99 6.12 4.69
CA LEU A 5 -0.62 7.50 5.05
C LEU A 5 -0.05 8.28 3.86
N GLY A 6 0.76 7.64 3.03
CA GLY A 6 1.36 8.28 1.86
C GLY A 6 0.35 8.70 0.79
N LYS A 7 -0.92 8.24 0.84
CA LYS A 7 -1.98 8.74 -0.06
C LYS A 7 -2.25 10.22 0.15
N ALA A 8 -1.88 10.80 1.30
CA ALA A 8 -1.98 12.23 1.54
C ALA A 8 -1.17 13.08 0.54
N GLU A 9 -0.11 12.52 -0.04
CA GLU A 9 0.75 13.19 -1.03
C GLU A 9 0.40 12.79 -2.48
N ILE A 10 -0.63 11.97 -2.68
CA ILE A 10 -1.08 11.58 -4.01
C ILE A 10 -2.15 12.57 -4.50
N PRO A 11 -2.09 13.04 -5.77
CA PRO A 11 -3.09 13.95 -6.32
C PRO A 11 -4.52 13.44 -6.12
N SER A 12 -5.35 14.27 -5.52
CA SER A 12 -6.72 13.90 -5.14
C SER A 12 -7.56 13.48 -6.34
N GLU A 13 -7.32 14.09 -7.50
CA GLU A 13 -8.03 13.83 -8.75
C GLU A 13 -7.81 12.39 -9.24
N ILE A 14 -6.65 11.80 -8.91
CA ILE A 14 -6.34 10.39 -9.22
C ILE A 14 -7.04 9.48 -8.20
N LEU A 15 -7.04 9.84 -6.92
CA LEU A 15 -7.63 9.02 -5.84
C LEU A 15 -9.15 8.91 -5.92
N VAL A 16 -9.83 9.97 -6.37
CA VAL A 16 -11.30 10.03 -6.48
C VAL A 16 -11.81 9.69 -7.88
N LYS A 17 -10.93 9.33 -8.82
CA LYS A 17 -11.30 9.04 -10.20
C LYS A 17 -12.30 7.87 -10.25
N GLU A 18 -13.41 8.09 -10.96
CA GLU A 18 -14.35 7.04 -11.29
C GLU A 18 -13.83 6.22 -12.48
N GLY A 19 -13.81 4.89 -12.32
CA GLY A 19 -13.31 3.96 -13.35
C GLY A 19 -11.82 3.59 -13.20
N PRO A 20 -11.25 2.89 -14.20
CA PRO A 20 -9.89 2.36 -14.09
C PRO A 20 -8.82 3.46 -14.18
N LEU A 21 -7.76 3.28 -13.39
CA LEU A 21 -6.52 4.06 -13.53
C LEU A 21 -5.72 3.56 -14.74
N SER A 22 -5.19 4.50 -15.52
CA SER A 22 -4.12 4.25 -16.50
C SER A 22 -2.84 3.76 -15.82
N ASP A 23 -1.91 3.21 -16.60
CA ASP A 23 -0.64 2.70 -16.06
C ASP A 23 0.19 3.82 -15.41
N ALA A 24 0.16 5.03 -15.97
CA ALA A 24 0.85 6.19 -15.41
C ALA A 24 0.22 6.64 -14.07
N GLU A 25 -1.11 6.73 -14.01
CA GLU A 25 -1.82 7.04 -12.76
C GLU A 25 -1.60 5.98 -11.70
N ARG A 26 -1.60 4.70 -12.09
CA ARG A 26 -1.32 3.58 -11.19
C ARG A 26 0.11 3.66 -10.65
N ALA A 27 1.09 4.00 -11.49
CA ALA A 27 2.46 4.20 -11.05
C ALA A 27 2.59 5.34 -10.04
N ILE A 28 1.83 6.43 -10.20
CA ILE A 28 1.76 7.52 -9.22
C ILE A 28 1.16 7.02 -7.91
N VAL A 29 -0.01 6.35 -7.94
CA VAL A 29 -0.66 5.83 -6.73
C VAL A 29 0.27 4.87 -5.97
N ARG A 30 1.03 4.01 -6.65
CA ARG A 30 1.96 3.06 -6.01
C ARG A 30 3.02 3.74 -5.15
N GLN A 31 3.39 5.00 -5.43
CA GLN A 31 4.37 5.75 -4.65
C GLN A 31 3.93 5.99 -3.20
N HIS A 32 2.63 5.88 -2.89
CA HIS A 32 2.14 6.06 -1.51
C HIS A 32 2.82 5.13 -0.50
N VAL A 33 3.31 3.96 -0.92
CA VAL A 33 4.03 3.03 -0.05
C VAL A 33 5.35 3.64 0.40
N GLU A 34 6.17 4.08 -0.56
CA GLU A 34 7.49 4.66 -0.29
C GLU A 34 7.38 6.00 0.46
N ILE A 35 6.40 6.83 0.08
CA ILE A 35 6.11 8.09 0.76
C ILE A 35 5.68 7.81 2.21
N GLY A 36 4.72 6.91 2.41
CA GLY A 36 4.24 6.54 3.75
C GLY A 36 5.35 5.98 4.62
N ARG A 37 6.20 5.10 4.08
CA ARG A 37 7.38 4.56 4.75
C ARG A 37 8.32 5.68 5.20
N SER A 38 8.65 6.61 4.30
CA SER A 38 9.57 7.72 4.58
C SER A 38 9.04 8.66 5.66
N LEU A 39 7.74 8.98 5.62
CA LEU A 39 7.09 9.83 6.63
C LEU A 39 7.12 9.18 8.02
N VAL A 40 6.87 7.86 8.08
CA VAL A 40 6.84 7.12 9.33
C VAL A 40 8.23 6.86 9.88
N GLU A 41 9.22 6.55 9.04
CA GLU A 41 10.63 6.42 9.42
C GLU A 41 11.20 7.71 10.01
N ALA A 42 10.76 8.87 9.52
CA ALA A 42 11.17 10.17 10.05
C ALA A 42 10.58 10.48 11.44
N THR A 43 9.63 9.67 11.93
CA THR A 43 8.96 9.88 13.22
C THR A 43 9.68 9.11 14.34
N PRO A 44 10.21 9.79 15.38
CA PRO A 44 10.91 9.12 16.47
C PRO A 44 10.02 8.15 17.24
N GLY A 45 10.56 6.97 17.58
CA GLY A 45 9.90 5.99 18.45
C GLY A 45 8.89 5.07 17.77
N VAL A 46 8.76 5.13 16.44
CA VAL A 46 7.94 4.18 15.70
C VAL A 46 8.60 2.80 15.68
N ASN A 47 7.80 1.75 15.91
CA ASN A 47 8.25 0.36 15.84
C ASN A 47 8.59 -0.02 14.39
N ALA A 48 9.73 -0.69 14.18
CA ALA A 48 10.15 -1.23 12.90
C ALA A 48 9.11 -2.15 12.25
N ASP A 49 8.31 -2.87 13.03
CA ASP A 49 7.21 -3.70 12.53
C ASP A 49 6.18 -2.88 11.76
N VAL A 50 5.90 -1.65 12.21
CA VAL A 50 4.98 -0.73 11.51
C VAL A 50 5.54 -0.31 10.16
N ILE A 51 6.84 -0.01 10.11
CA ILE A 51 7.54 0.31 8.86
C ILE A 51 7.46 -0.87 7.90
N ALA A 52 7.69 -2.09 8.40
CA ALA A 52 7.58 -3.32 7.62
C ALA A 52 6.15 -3.59 7.12
N MET A 53 5.12 -3.24 7.89
CA MET A 53 3.73 -3.30 7.42
C MET A 53 3.49 -2.34 6.26
N ILE A 54 3.94 -1.08 6.37
CA ILE A 54 3.77 -0.07 5.33
C ILE A 54 4.52 -0.50 4.07
N GLU A 55 5.77 -0.92 4.19
CA GLU A 55 6.56 -1.33 3.02
C GLU A 55 6.00 -2.58 2.33
N GLY A 56 5.51 -3.56 3.11
CA GLY A 56 5.16 -4.88 2.59
C GLY A 56 3.69 -5.12 2.23
N HIS A 57 2.75 -4.23 2.56
CA HIS A 57 1.31 -4.54 2.39
C HIS A 57 0.87 -4.72 0.92
N HIS A 58 1.63 -4.18 -0.03
CA HIS A 58 1.41 -4.39 -1.45
C HIS A 58 2.38 -5.38 -2.11
N GLU A 59 3.29 -5.97 -1.35
CA GLU A 59 4.07 -7.10 -1.82
C GLU A 59 3.19 -8.34 -1.99
N ARG A 60 3.61 -9.23 -2.89
CA ARG A 60 2.86 -10.44 -3.24
C ARG A 60 3.80 -11.63 -3.22
N HIS A 61 3.31 -12.76 -2.73
CA HIS A 61 4.13 -13.95 -2.50
C HIS A 61 4.79 -14.50 -3.79
N ASP A 62 4.23 -14.18 -4.95
CA ASP A 62 4.75 -14.54 -6.28
C ASP A 62 5.70 -13.49 -6.89
N GLY A 63 5.98 -12.39 -6.20
CA GLY A 63 6.83 -11.29 -6.69
C GLY A 63 6.13 -10.29 -7.60
N SER A 64 4.82 -10.42 -7.86
CA SER A 64 4.06 -9.47 -8.68
C SER A 64 3.73 -8.15 -7.97
N GLY A 65 4.11 -8.04 -6.70
CA GLY A 65 3.86 -6.91 -5.83
C GLY A 65 4.76 -5.71 -6.08
N TYR A 66 4.67 -4.73 -5.19
CA TYR A 66 5.45 -3.50 -5.19
C TYR A 66 5.64 -3.00 -3.75
N PRO A 67 6.65 -2.15 -3.47
CA PRO A 67 7.56 -1.49 -4.42
C PRO A 67 8.74 -2.35 -4.89
N ASN A 68 9.17 -3.33 -4.09
CA ASN A 68 10.43 -4.03 -4.30
C ASN A 68 10.26 -5.34 -5.11
N GLY A 69 9.05 -5.89 -5.18
CA GLY A 69 8.80 -7.19 -5.82
C GLY A 69 9.36 -8.35 -4.99
N THR A 70 9.37 -8.20 -3.67
CA THR A 70 9.93 -9.16 -2.72
C THR A 70 9.13 -10.46 -2.77
N VAL A 71 9.81 -11.61 -2.77
CA VAL A 71 9.19 -12.91 -3.03
C VAL A 71 9.05 -13.74 -1.75
N GLY A 72 7.89 -14.38 -1.61
CA GLY A 72 7.68 -15.41 -0.60
C GLY A 72 7.96 -14.99 0.84
N ALA A 73 8.85 -15.73 1.50
CA ALA A 73 9.18 -15.52 2.90
C ALA A 73 10.11 -14.32 3.15
N ASP A 74 10.69 -13.74 2.09
CA ASP A 74 11.52 -12.53 2.19
C ASP A 74 10.66 -11.29 2.48
N ILE A 75 9.35 -11.36 2.22
CA ILE A 75 8.41 -10.34 2.66
C ILE A 75 8.29 -10.44 4.20
N PRO A 76 8.58 -9.36 4.94
CA PRO A 76 8.47 -9.35 6.40
C PRO A 76 7.09 -9.87 6.85
N VAL A 77 7.07 -10.63 7.95
CA VAL A 77 5.84 -11.28 8.45
C VAL A 77 4.71 -10.26 8.64
N PHE A 78 5.02 -9.08 9.18
CA PHE A 78 4.04 -8.02 9.37
C PHE A 78 3.57 -7.39 8.05
N GLY A 79 4.44 -7.31 7.03
CA GLY A 79 4.04 -6.93 5.67
C GLY A 79 3.05 -7.92 5.05
N ARG A 80 3.29 -9.23 5.21
CA ARG A 80 2.37 -10.27 4.74
C ARG A 80 1.02 -10.24 5.45
N ILE A 81 1.02 -10.03 6.77
CA ILE A 81 -0.22 -9.86 7.55
C ILE A 81 -0.98 -8.62 7.07
N ALA A 82 -0.28 -7.49 6.90
CA ALA A 82 -0.87 -6.24 6.43
C ALA A 82 -1.49 -6.39 5.04
N GLY A 83 -0.81 -7.05 4.10
CA GLY A 83 -1.33 -7.28 2.75
C GLY A 83 -2.57 -8.18 2.70
N LEU A 84 -2.65 -9.17 3.60
CA LEU A 84 -3.86 -10.00 3.74
C LEU A 84 -5.05 -9.17 4.25
N ILE A 85 -4.82 -8.34 5.27
CA ILE A 85 -5.86 -7.47 5.84
C ILE A 85 -6.31 -6.43 4.81
N ASP A 86 -5.38 -5.76 4.13
CA ASP A 86 -5.70 -4.74 3.12
C ASP A 86 -6.49 -5.33 1.95
N THR A 87 -6.11 -6.52 1.48
CA THR A 87 -6.83 -7.21 0.39
C THR A 87 -8.23 -7.62 0.84
N PHE A 88 -8.38 -8.13 2.06
CA PHE A 88 -9.69 -8.47 2.60
C PHE A 88 -10.60 -7.24 2.71
N ASP A 89 -10.11 -6.16 3.32
CA ASP A 89 -10.87 -4.89 3.41
C ASP A 89 -11.27 -4.38 2.02
N ALA A 90 -10.35 -4.42 1.05
CA ALA A 90 -10.63 -4.00 -0.32
C ALA A 90 -11.75 -4.81 -1.00
N MET A 91 -11.86 -6.10 -0.70
CA MET A 91 -12.92 -6.97 -1.24
C MET A 91 -14.26 -6.81 -0.50
N THR A 92 -14.25 -6.42 0.77
CA THR A 92 -15.48 -6.35 1.59
C THR A 92 -16.05 -4.96 1.76
N THR A 93 -15.31 -3.92 1.38
CA THR A 93 -15.69 -2.51 1.55
C THR A 93 -16.10 -1.90 0.21
N LYS A 94 -17.26 -1.21 0.17
CA LYS A 94 -17.70 -0.48 -1.04
C LYS A 94 -16.73 0.65 -1.34
N ARG A 95 -16.18 0.68 -2.57
CA ARG A 95 -15.30 1.74 -3.06
C ARG A 95 -15.96 2.46 -4.24
N PRO A 96 -15.64 3.75 -4.49
CA PRO A 96 -16.27 4.53 -5.57
C PRO A 96 -16.20 3.85 -6.95
N TYR A 97 -15.13 3.08 -7.17
CA TYR A 97 -14.84 2.38 -8.42
C TYR A 97 -15.11 0.86 -8.38
N ALA A 98 -15.59 0.31 -7.25
CA ALA A 98 -15.89 -1.12 -7.11
C ALA A 98 -16.98 -1.36 -6.06
N ALA A 99 -18.08 -2.00 -6.46
CA ALA A 99 -19.00 -2.62 -5.51
C ALA A 99 -18.33 -3.88 -4.95
N ALA A 100 -18.35 -4.02 -3.63
CA ALA A 100 -17.92 -5.24 -2.93
C ALA A 100 -18.74 -6.45 -3.38
#